data_AF-A0A9P1CSP5-F1
#
_entry.id   AF-A0A9P1CSP5-F1
#
_cell.length_a   1.000
_cell.length_b   1.000
_cell.length_c   1.000
_cell.angle_alpha   90.00
_cell.angle_beta   90.00
_cell.angle_gamma   90.00
#
_symmetry.space_group_name_H-M   'P 1'
#
loop_
_entity.id
_entity.type
_entity.pdbx_description
1 polymer ?
#
loop_
_entity_poly.entity_id
_entity_poly.type
_entity_poly.pdbx_seq_one_letter_code
_entity_poly.pdbx_strand_id
1 'polypeptide(L)'
;MALLRAACRVLCAAARPKLTVAKLPQSLMMASSDSMPYLPVDMVFRFFPRWTRDKVRFFYWYYLVSFLTGLGILMGYFHTPYVGDNYDHFAETPLYLWTKSSLAKTGQLEENLRVKVHHFYPQTE
;
A
#
# COMPACT_ATOMS: atom_id res chain seq x y z
N MET A 1 52.60 12.42 2.49
CA MET A 1 51.16 12.16 2.25
C MET A 1 50.22 13.36 2.52
N ALA A 2 50.69 14.49 3.08
CA ALA A 2 49.85 15.69 3.26
C ALA A 2 49.87 16.66 2.05
N LEU A 3 50.99 16.71 1.32
CA LEU A 3 51.18 17.62 0.18
C LEU A 3 50.34 17.27 -1.07
N LEU A 4 50.09 15.99 -1.32
CA LEU A 4 49.28 15.55 -2.48
C LEU A 4 47.79 15.91 -2.31
N ARG A 5 47.29 16.01 -1.07
CA ARG A 5 45.90 16.37 -0.77
C ARG A 5 45.64 17.88 -0.90
N ALA A 6 46.68 18.70 -0.75
CA ALA A 6 46.56 20.15 -0.90
C ALA A 6 46.50 20.57 -2.38
N ALA A 7 47.28 19.93 -3.26
CA ALA A 7 47.30 20.25 -4.69
C ALA A 7 45.96 19.96 -5.39
N CYS A 8 45.26 18.89 -4.98
CA CYS A 8 43.97 18.52 -5.57
C CYS A 8 42.83 19.50 -5.19
N ARG A 9 42.93 20.20 -4.05
CA ARG A 9 41.94 21.22 -3.65
C ARG A 9 42.13 22.56 -4.38
N VAL A 10 43.37 22.91 -4.74
CA VAL A 10 43.67 24.15 -5.46
C VAL A 10 43.27 24.06 -6.94
N LEU A 11 43.45 22.89 -7.57
CA LEU A 11 43.06 22.66 -8.97
C LEU A 11 41.53 22.64 -9.18
N CYS A 12 40.74 22.21 -8.18
CA CYS A 12 39.27 22.24 -8.27
C CYS A 12 38.66 23.63 -7.99
N ALA A 13 39.41 24.57 -7.42
CA ALA A 13 38.93 25.93 -7.17
C ALA A 13 39.11 26.87 -8.38
N ALA A 14 40.09 26.60 -9.25
CA ALA A 14 40.41 27.43 -10.41
C ALA A 14 39.54 27.13 -11.66
N ALA A 15 38.78 26.02 -11.66
CA ALA A 15 37.96 25.59 -12.79
C ALA A 15 36.45 25.79 -12.56
N ARG A 16 36.04 26.76 -11.73
CA ARG A 16 34.63 27.19 -11.71
C ARG A 16 34.44 28.17 -12.87
N PRO A 17 33.76 27.79 -13.98
CA PRO A 17 33.31 28.81 -14.91
C PRO A 17 32.48 29.81 -14.10
N LYS A 18 32.74 31.10 -14.30
CA LYS A 18 31.81 32.15 -13.90
C LYS A 18 30.52 31.86 -14.66
N LEU A 19 29.65 31.05 -14.07
CA LEU A 19 28.27 30.91 -14.47
C LEU A 19 27.70 32.31 -14.32
N THR A 20 27.71 33.06 -15.42
CA THR A 20 26.85 34.21 -15.59
C THR A 20 25.46 33.69 -15.31
N VAL A 21 24.95 34.00 -14.11
CA VAL A 21 23.59 33.66 -13.72
C VAL A 21 22.72 34.33 -14.77
N ALA A 22 22.24 33.53 -15.73
CA ALA A 22 21.32 34.00 -16.74
C ALA A 22 20.14 34.59 -15.98
N LYS A 23 19.91 35.91 -16.13
CA LYS A 23 18.75 36.54 -15.52
C LYS A 23 17.52 35.86 -16.11
N LEU A 24 16.83 35.09 -15.28
CA LEU A 24 15.61 34.41 -15.66
C LEU A 24 14.60 35.47 -16.12
N PRO A 25 13.86 35.23 -17.23
CA PRO A 25 12.82 36.15 -17.67
C PRO A 25 11.82 36.38 -16.54
N GLN A 26 11.33 37.62 -16.44
CA GLN A 26 10.49 38.08 -15.33
C GLN A 26 9.22 37.21 -15.16
N SER A 27 8.73 36.60 -16.24
CA SER A 27 7.63 35.63 -16.23
C SER A 27 7.93 34.36 -15.41
N LEU A 28 9.17 33.89 -15.37
CA LEU A 28 9.60 32.77 -14.52
C LEU A 28 9.79 33.18 -13.07
N MET A 29 10.09 34.45 -12.79
CA MET A 29 10.21 34.97 -11.43
C MET A 29 8.84 35.18 -10.75
N MET A 30 7.78 35.38 -11.54
CA MET A 30 6.41 35.50 -11.03
C MET A 30 5.65 34.17 -10.99
N ALA A 31 6.25 33.08 -11.50
CA ALA A 31 5.66 31.77 -11.37
C ALA A 31 5.68 31.36 -9.88
N SER A 32 4.50 31.17 -9.30
CA SER A 32 4.35 30.59 -7.97
C SER A 32 5.10 29.27 -7.92
N SER A 33 6.22 29.24 -7.20
CA SER A 33 6.83 27.99 -6.80
C SER A 33 6.03 27.46 -5.61
N ASP A 34 4.91 26.81 -5.89
CA ASP A 34 4.41 25.75 -5.01
C ASP A 34 5.38 24.55 -5.13
N SER A 35 6.66 24.79 -4.84
CA SER A 35 7.67 23.76 -4.79
C SER A 35 7.47 23.06 -3.46
N MET A 36 6.75 21.94 -3.54
CA MET A 36 6.75 20.95 -2.48
C MET A 36 8.21 20.67 -2.08
N PRO A 37 8.56 20.70 -0.78
CA PRO A 37 9.93 20.52 -0.32
C PRO A 37 10.49 19.21 -0.87
N TYR A 38 11.75 19.26 -1.29
CA TYR A 38 12.56 18.20 -1.91
C TYR A 38 12.15 16.78 -1.48
N LEU A 39 11.20 16.20 -2.22
CA LEU A 39 10.87 14.78 -2.17
C LEU A 39 11.78 14.06 -3.18
N PRO A 40 12.07 12.76 -2.99
CA PRO A 40 12.87 11.93 -3.92
C PRO A 40 12.32 11.86 -5.37
N VAL A 41 11.23 12.57 -5.65
CA VAL A 41 10.59 12.75 -6.97
C VAL A 41 11.58 13.27 -8.01
N ASP A 42 12.53 14.14 -7.66
CA ASP A 42 13.50 14.66 -8.64
C ASP A 42 14.53 13.61 -9.08
N MET A 43 14.77 12.56 -8.27
CA MET A 43 15.62 11.44 -8.70
C MET A 43 14.99 10.65 -9.85
N VAL A 44 13.65 10.63 -9.94
CA VAL A 44 12.95 9.95 -11.04
C VAL A 44 13.34 10.56 -12.39
N PHE A 45 13.49 11.88 -12.48
CA PHE A 45 13.88 12.52 -13.75
C PHE A 45 15.34 12.28 -14.13
N ARG A 46 16.20 11.89 -13.18
CA ARG A 46 17.58 11.44 -13.48
C ARG A 46 17.60 10.09 -14.20
N PHE A 47 16.70 9.17 -13.83
CA PHE A 47 16.62 7.84 -14.43
C PHE A 47 15.64 7.77 -15.60
N PHE A 48 14.62 8.64 -15.61
CA PHE A 48 13.55 8.70 -16.60
C PHE A 48 13.41 10.12 -17.18
N PRO A 49 14.37 10.57 -18.00
CA PRO A 49 14.41 11.94 -18.51
C PRO A 49 13.27 12.30 -19.47
N ARG A 50 12.55 11.29 -20.01
CA ARG A 50 11.38 11.49 -20.90
C ARG A 50 10.08 11.67 -20.13
N TRP A 51 10.11 11.54 -18.81
CA TRP A 51 8.92 11.67 -17.97
C TRP A 51 8.68 13.13 -17.62
N THR A 52 7.42 13.55 -17.66
CA THR A 52 7.00 14.88 -17.24
C THR A 52 6.60 14.86 -15.77
N ARG A 53 6.67 16.03 -15.11
CA ARG A 53 6.29 16.19 -13.70
C ARG A 53 4.84 15.76 -13.45
N ASP A 54 3.95 16.02 -14.39
CA ASP A 54 2.54 15.61 -14.29
C ASP A 54 2.35 14.09 -14.31
N LYS A 55 3.13 13.36 -15.11
CA LYS A 55 3.08 11.90 -15.13
C LYS A 55 3.51 11.32 -13.80
N VAL A 56 4.60 11.82 -13.22
CA VAL A 56 5.07 11.35 -11.90
C VAL A 56 4.04 11.66 -10.82
N ARG A 57 3.46 12.87 -10.84
CA ARG A 57 2.40 13.25 -9.90
C ARG A 57 1.18 12.34 -10.04
N PHE A 58 0.75 12.04 -11.27
CA PHE A 58 -0.34 11.11 -11.52
C PHE A 58 -0.03 9.71 -10.99
N PHE A 59 1.15 9.15 -11.28
CA PHE A 59 1.53 7.83 -10.81
C PHE A 59 1.61 7.75 -9.29
N TYR A 60 2.11 8.80 -8.63
CA TYR A 60 2.16 8.87 -7.17
C TYR A 60 0.75 8.81 -6.57
N TRP A 61 -0.17 9.64 -7.07
CA TRP A 61 -1.56 9.63 -6.61
C TRP A 61 -2.28 8.33 -6.93
N TYR A 62 -2.08 7.79 -8.14
CA TYR A 62 -2.65 6.51 -8.54
C TYR A 62 -2.17 5.38 -7.63
N TYR A 63 -0.88 5.33 -7.32
CA TYR A 63 -0.31 4.34 -6.41
C TYR A 63 -0.88 4.48 -5.00
N LEU A 64 -0.94 5.71 -4.47
CA LEU A 64 -1.49 5.97 -3.14
C LEU A 64 -2.95 5.55 -3.05
N VAL A 65 -3.78 5.95 -4.02
CA VAL A 65 -5.20 5.57 -4.07
C VAL A 65 -5.34 4.06 -4.19
N SER A 66 -4.61 3.42 -5.11
CA SER A 66 -4.68 1.96 -5.30
C SER A 66 -4.27 1.21 -4.04
N PHE A 67 -3.21 1.65 -3.36
CA PHE A 67 -2.76 1.06 -2.11
C PHE A 67 -3.79 1.24 -0.99
N LEU A 68 -4.33 2.45 -0.81
CA LEU A 68 -5.34 2.71 0.23
C LEU A 68 -6.64 1.96 -0.04
N THR A 69 -7.09 1.88 -1.29
CA THR A 69 -8.28 1.11 -1.66
C THR A 69 -8.04 -0.39 -1.46
N GLY A 70 -6.91 -0.92 -1.91
CA GLY A 70 -6.57 -2.33 -1.73
C GLY A 70 -6.41 -2.71 -0.26
N LEU A 71 -5.69 -1.90 0.52
CA LEU A 71 -5.53 -2.09 1.95
C LEU A 71 -6.87 -1.95 2.69
N GLY A 72 -7.70 -0.99 2.32
CA GLY A 72 -9.02 -0.80 2.92
C GLY A 72 -9.96 -1.97 2.66
N ILE A 73 -9.95 -2.54 1.45
CA ILE A 73 -10.74 -3.74 1.12
C ILE A 73 -10.19 -4.95 1.88
N LEU A 74 -8.87 -5.13 1.90
CA LEU A 74 -8.23 -6.22 2.63
C LEU A 74 -8.58 -6.12 4.12
N MET A 75 -8.27 -4.99 4.76
CA MET A 75 -8.46 -4.74 6.19
C MET A 75 -9.89 -4.40 6.59
N GLY A 76 -10.83 -4.29 5.66
CA GLY A 76 -12.23 -3.98 5.97
C GLY A 76 -13.17 -5.14 5.68
N TYR A 77 -12.88 -5.92 4.64
CA TYR A 77 -13.78 -6.98 4.17
C TYR A 77 -13.16 -8.36 4.22
N PHE A 78 -11.89 -8.50 3.81
CA PHE A 78 -11.25 -9.83 3.71
C PHE A 78 -10.47 -10.24 4.97
N HIS A 79 -10.08 -9.29 5.83
CA HIS A 79 -9.29 -9.59 7.02
C HIS A 79 -10.10 -10.19 8.16
N THR A 80 -11.43 -10.04 8.14
CA THR A 80 -12.29 -10.59 9.18
C THR A 80 -12.35 -12.11 8.97
N PRO A 81 -11.69 -12.92 9.82
CA PRO A 81 -11.92 -14.35 9.76
C PRO A 81 -13.42 -14.55 10.06
N TYR A 82 -14.06 -15.48 9.36
CA TYR A 82 -15.44 -15.93 9.59
C TYR A 82 -16.61 -15.09 9.02
N VAL A 83 -16.40 -13.90 8.43
CA VAL A 83 -17.54 -13.13 7.86
C VAL A 83 -18.08 -13.74 6.55
N GLY A 84 -17.24 -14.45 5.80
CA GLY A 84 -17.63 -15.23 4.62
C GLY A 84 -17.43 -16.74 4.77
N ASP A 85 -16.88 -17.16 5.91
CA ASP A 85 -16.72 -18.56 6.25
C ASP A 85 -18.05 -18.96 6.90
N ASN A 86 -18.88 -19.67 6.15
CA ASN A 86 -20.29 -19.96 6.45
C ASN A 86 -20.47 -20.86 7.69
N TYR A 87 -20.07 -20.39 8.87
CA TYR A 87 -20.34 -21.07 10.14
C TYR A 87 -21.78 -20.81 10.63
N ASP A 88 -22.43 -19.72 10.18
CA ASP A 88 -23.81 -19.37 10.56
C ASP A 88 -24.85 -19.46 9.43
N HIS A 89 -24.42 -19.52 8.17
CA HIS A 89 -25.33 -19.51 7.01
C HIS A 89 -24.88 -20.50 5.93
N PHE A 90 -24.93 -21.79 6.23
CA PHE A 90 -25.02 -22.77 5.14
C PHE A 90 -26.27 -22.47 4.32
N ALA A 91 -26.17 -22.59 2.98
CA ALA A 91 -27.35 -22.77 2.17
C ALA A 91 -28.00 -24.08 2.62
N GLU A 92 -29.01 -23.98 3.49
CA GLU A 92 -29.75 -25.12 4.00
C GLU A 92 -30.55 -25.71 2.84
N THR A 93 -29.93 -26.64 2.11
CA THR A 93 -30.61 -27.37 1.04
C THR A 93 -31.86 -28.05 1.61
N PRO A 94 -32.93 -28.25 0.83
CA PRO A 94 -34.14 -28.93 1.31
C PRO A 94 -33.86 -30.29 1.96
N LEU A 95 -32.86 -31.01 1.44
CA LEU A 95 -32.38 -32.26 2.02
C LEU A 95 -31.75 -32.06 3.40
N TYR A 96 -30.89 -31.07 3.56
CA TYR A 96 -30.28 -30.72 4.84
C TYR A 96 -31.35 -30.38 5.89
N LEU A 97 -32.34 -29.56 5.53
CA LEU A 97 -33.46 -29.22 6.39
C LEU A 97 -34.28 -30.44 6.81
N TRP A 98 -34.59 -31.32 5.86
CA TRP A 98 -35.34 -32.54 6.10
C TRP A 98 -34.59 -33.50 7.04
N THR A 99 -33.31 -33.73 6.80
CA THR A 99 -32.47 -34.59 7.64
C THR A 99 -32.30 -33.98 9.04
N LYS A 100 -32.04 -32.67 9.15
CA LYS A 100 -31.97 -31.96 10.44
C LYS A 100 -33.28 -32.09 11.23
N SER A 101 -34.44 -31.94 10.58
CA SER A 101 -35.75 -32.11 11.20
C SER A 101 -36.01 -33.55 11.65
N SER A 102 -35.61 -34.54 10.85
CA SER A 102 -35.75 -35.97 11.20
C SER A 102 -34.87 -36.35 12.41
N LEU A 103 -33.63 -35.87 12.42
CA LEU A 103 -32.69 -36.06 13.54
C LEU A 103 -33.14 -35.34 14.81
N ALA A 104 -33.77 -34.17 14.69
CA ALA A 104 -34.33 -33.46 15.83
C ALA A 104 -35.48 -34.24 16.47
N LYS A 105 -36.37 -34.82 15.66
CA LYS A 105 -37.52 -35.61 16.15
C LYS A 105 -37.11 -36.90 16.87
N THR A 106 -35.98 -37.48 16.49
CA THR A 106 -35.45 -38.72 17.07
C THR A 106 -34.52 -38.47 18.27
N GLY A 107 -34.26 -37.20 18.62
CA GLY A 107 -33.29 -36.82 19.65
C GLY A 107 -31.82 -37.04 19.25
N GLN A 108 -31.56 -37.63 18.09
CA GLN A 108 -30.20 -37.91 17.61
C GLN A 108 -29.44 -36.63 17.24
N LEU A 109 -30.14 -35.53 16.96
CA LEU A 109 -29.49 -34.26 16.66
C LEU A 109 -28.67 -33.75 17.85
N GLU A 110 -29.18 -33.82 19.07
CA GLU A 110 -28.49 -33.33 20.26
C GLU A 110 -27.23 -34.16 20.56
N GLU A 111 -27.31 -35.48 20.44
CA GLU A 111 -26.15 -36.36 20.64
C GLU A 111 -25.07 -36.10 19.57
N ASN A 112 -25.48 -35.90 18.31
CA ASN A 112 -24.54 -35.57 17.24
C ASN A 112 -23.90 -34.19 17.43
N LEU A 113 -24.63 -33.21 17.96
CA LEU A 113 -24.09 -31.89 18.28
C LEU A 113 -23.10 -31.95 19.44
N ARG A 114 -23.32 -32.81 20.43
CA ARG A 114 -22.38 -33.02 21.56
C ARG A 114 -20.99 -33.45 21.10
N VAL A 115 -20.91 -34.24 20.03
CA VAL A 115 -19.64 -34.77 19.50
C VAL A 115 -18.97 -33.79 18.52
N LYS A 116 -19.69 -32.78 18.02
CA LYS A 116 -19.13 -31.82 17.08
C LYS A 116 -18.22 -30.83 17.79
N VAL A 117 -16.99 -30.74 17.28
CA VAL A 117 -16.00 -29.76 17.71
C VAL A 117 -16.49 -28.36 17.32
N HIS A 118 -16.85 -27.54 18.31
CA HIS A 118 -17.31 -26.17 18.09
C HIS A 118 -16.17 -25.18 17.82
N HIS A 119 -14.92 -25.54 18.17
CA HIS A 119 -13.76 -24.68 18.01
C HIS A 119 -12.55 -25.48 17.52
N PHE A 120 -11.92 -25.01 16.44
CA PHE A 120 -10.72 -25.64 15.88
C PHE A 120 -9.48 -25.46 16.78
N TYR A 121 -9.46 -24.39 17.58
CA TYR A 121 -8.40 -24.11 18.56
C TYR A 121 -8.93 -24.25 19.99
N PRO A 122 -8.07 -24.61 20.96
CA PRO A 122 -8.46 -24.58 22.36
C PRO A 122 -8.86 -23.16 22.74
N GLN A 123 -10.04 -22.99 23.34
CA GLN A 123 -10.35 -21.75 24.02
C GLN A 123 -9.49 -21.72 25.29
N THR A 124 -8.44 -20.91 25.28
CA THR A 124 -7.66 -20.62 26.48
C THR A 124 -8.56 -19.86 27.46
N GLU A 125 -8.64 -20.35 28.69
CA GLU A 125 -9.35 -19.73 29.83
C GLU A 125 -8.89 -18.29 30.10
#